data_AF-A0A7X7U301-F1
#
_entry.id   AF-A0A7X7U301-F1
#
_cell.length_a   1.000
_cell.length_b   1.000
_cell.length_c   1.000
_cell.angle_alpha   90.00
_cell.angle_beta   90.00
_cell.angle_gamma   90.00
#
_symmetry.space_group_name_H-M   'P 1'
#
loop_
_entity.id
_entity.type
_entity.pdbx_description
1 polymer ?
#
loop_
_entity_poly.entity_id
_entity_poly.type
_entity_poly.pdbx_seq_one_letter_code
_entity_poly.pdbx_strand_id
1 'polypeptide(L)'
;AAKVHLTGGEPFLYWDHLVEILRKAGEQGLGPVDQIETNGFWATDDRLIRDRLSTLTSLGMERLKISVDPFHQEYVDIEPVNRLASLAVEALGPDRVQARWEEYLSEPADIRRLSQGERDRAYVLAYHEYPFRLTGRAAGHPAHLLASRPAETFEHMNCLAGFLGAKGVHIDPYGNVFSGTCSGIILGNVNQTPLEEIWKAFDPRGDGPVGVLCEKGPCGLLEEASDLGYEELPAYAGKCHLCTHVRQFQFENGLWQSVLGPADCYA
;
A
#
# COMPACT_ATOMS: atom_id res chain seq x y z
N ALA A 1 -2.81 21.63 -8.39
CA ALA A 1 -2.85 21.38 -6.95
C ALA A 1 -2.43 19.94 -6.68
N ALA A 2 -1.84 19.65 -5.51
CA ALA A 2 -1.62 18.27 -5.08
C ALA A 2 -2.96 17.57 -4.86
N LYS A 3 -3.02 16.26 -5.10
CA LYS A 3 -4.20 15.42 -4.87
C LYS A 3 -4.02 14.66 -3.57
N VAL A 4 -5.03 14.68 -2.70
CA VAL A 4 -5.02 13.95 -1.42
C VAL A 4 -5.86 12.70 -1.56
N HIS A 5 -5.28 11.55 -1.21
CA HIS A 5 -5.94 10.26 -1.22
C HIS A 5 -5.95 9.72 0.20
N LEU A 6 -7.11 9.30 0.70
CA LEU A 6 -7.22 8.60 1.98
C LEU A 6 -7.28 7.10 1.70
N THR A 7 -6.20 6.39 2.03
CA THR A 7 -6.00 4.96 1.79
C THR A 7 -5.26 4.33 2.97
N GLY A 8 -5.08 3.01 2.97
CA GLY A 8 -4.41 2.25 4.02
C GLY A 8 -5.06 0.87 4.15
N GLY A 9 -5.15 0.37 5.38
CA GLY A 9 -5.86 -0.89 5.66
C GLY A 9 -7.36 -0.76 5.37
N GLU A 10 -8.05 0.16 6.06
CA GLU A 10 -9.47 0.46 5.85
C GLU A 10 -9.86 1.80 6.50
N PRO A 11 -10.00 2.89 5.71
CA PRO A 11 -10.38 4.22 6.23
C PRO A 11 -11.73 4.26 6.96
N PHE A 12 -12.68 3.40 6.63
CA PHE A 12 -14.02 3.38 7.22
C PHE A 12 -14.09 2.63 8.56
N LEU A 13 -12.99 2.05 9.03
CA LEU A 13 -12.91 1.40 10.34
C LEU A 13 -13.24 2.39 11.47
N TYR A 14 -12.74 3.62 11.35
CA TYR A 14 -12.99 4.71 12.29
C TYR A 14 -13.78 5.83 11.62
N TRP A 15 -15.05 5.55 11.28
CA TRP A 15 -15.93 6.47 10.56
C TRP A 15 -15.91 7.92 11.06
N ASP A 16 -16.03 8.13 12.37
CA ASP A 16 -16.07 9.48 12.95
C ASP A 16 -14.73 10.23 12.75
N HIS A 17 -13.60 9.50 12.77
CA HIS A 17 -12.29 10.09 12.53
C HIS A 17 -12.12 10.47 11.05
N LEU A 18 -12.62 9.64 10.12
CA LEU A 18 -12.62 9.95 8.69
C LEU A 18 -13.41 11.24 8.41
N VAL A 19 -14.61 11.37 8.99
CA VAL A 19 -15.44 12.57 8.88
C VAL A 19 -14.71 13.79 9.44
N GLU A 20 -14.08 13.66 10.61
CA GLU A 20 -13.32 14.76 11.24
C GLU A 20 -12.13 15.21 10.38
N ILE A 21 -11.40 14.27 9.77
CA ILE A 21 -10.29 14.57 8.85
C ILE A 21 -10.78 15.43 7.68
N LEU A 22 -11.88 15.05 7.03
CA LEU A 22 -12.43 15.79 5.90
C LEU A 22 -12.92 17.18 6.32
N ARG A 23 -13.59 17.26 7.47
CA ARG A 23 -14.05 18.54 8.04
C ARG A 23 -12.87 19.48 8.31
N LYS A 24 -11.81 18.97 8.94
CA LYS A 24 -10.58 19.73 9.22
C LYS A 24 -9.86 20.17 7.95
N ALA A 25 -9.84 19.33 6.91
CA ALA A 25 -9.28 19.69 5.61
C ALA A 25 -10.05 20.87 4.97
N GLY A 26 -11.39 20.83 5.07
CA GLY A 26 -12.25 21.93 4.62
C GLY A 26 -12.04 23.22 5.41
N GLU A 27 -11.98 23.15 6.75
CA GLU A 27 -11.70 24.31 7.63
C GLU A 27 -10.36 24.99 7.32
N GLN A 28 -9.36 24.20 6.94
CA GLN A 28 -8.02 24.68 6.59
C GLN A 28 -7.89 25.11 5.11
N GLY A 29 -8.97 24.98 4.31
CA GLY A 29 -8.95 25.35 2.89
C GLY A 29 -8.00 24.50 2.05
N LEU A 30 -7.75 23.24 2.44
CA LEU A 30 -6.82 22.33 1.73
C LEU A 30 -7.38 21.82 0.38
N GLY A 31 -8.64 22.19 0.06
CA GLY A 31 -9.34 21.71 -1.13
C GLY A 31 -10.00 20.35 -0.91
N PRO A 32 -10.61 19.80 -1.97
CA PRO A 32 -11.32 18.54 -1.87
C PRO A 32 -10.37 17.35 -1.73
N VAL A 33 -10.83 16.29 -1.09
CA VAL A 33 -10.14 15.00 -1.07
C VAL A 33 -10.44 14.28 -2.38
N ASP A 34 -9.39 14.10 -3.18
CA ASP A 34 -9.50 13.59 -4.54
C ASP A 34 -10.00 12.15 -4.58
N GLN A 35 -9.66 11.33 -3.57
CA GLN A 35 -10.11 9.94 -3.51
C GLN A 35 -10.10 9.38 -2.08
N ILE A 36 -11.10 8.55 -1.74
CA ILE A 36 -11.09 7.70 -0.56
C ILE A 36 -11.20 6.24 -1.00
N GLU A 37 -10.33 5.39 -0.48
CA GLU A 37 -10.33 3.94 -0.75
C GLU A 37 -11.05 3.17 0.35
N THR A 38 -11.72 2.06 0.01
CA THR A 38 -12.45 1.19 0.94
C THR A 38 -12.54 -0.23 0.42
N ASN A 39 -12.49 -1.23 1.29
CA ASN A 39 -12.78 -2.63 0.95
C ASN A 39 -14.29 -2.95 1.00
N GLY A 40 -15.10 -2.03 1.55
CA GLY A 40 -16.56 -2.09 1.50
C GLY A 40 -17.22 -2.94 2.59
N PHE A 41 -16.48 -3.45 3.59
CA PHE A 41 -17.02 -4.32 4.65
C PHE A 41 -18.22 -3.71 5.40
N TRP A 42 -18.28 -2.39 5.50
CA TRP A 42 -19.29 -1.64 6.24
C TRP A 42 -20.60 -1.46 5.48
N ALA A 43 -20.67 -1.82 4.19
CA ALA A 43 -21.80 -1.59 3.30
C ALA A 43 -22.94 -2.61 3.51
N THR A 44 -23.41 -2.73 4.75
CA THR A 44 -24.37 -3.76 5.19
C THR A 44 -25.80 -3.47 4.75
N ASP A 45 -26.16 -2.21 4.52
CA ASP A 45 -27.49 -1.81 4.06
C ASP A 45 -27.47 -0.49 3.28
N ASP A 46 -28.49 -0.30 2.45
CA ASP A 46 -28.61 0.82 1.52
C ASP A 46 -28.67 2.18 2.21
N ARG A 47 -29.31 2.26 3.38
CA ARG A 47 -29.46 3.53 4.10
C ARG A 47 -28.11 3.99 4.61
N LEU A 48 -27.35 3.09 5.25
CA LEU A 48 -26.00 3.37 5.73
C LEU A 48 -25.07 3.83 4.59
N ILE A 49 -25.15 3.18 3.43
CA ILE A 49 -24.37 3.55 2.24
C ILE A 49 -24.72 4.95 1.78
N ARG A 50 -26.00 5.25 1.57
CA ARG A 50 -26.45 6.58 1.12
C ARG A 50 -26.09 7.68 2.11
N ASP A 51 -26.28 7.43 3.41
CA ASP A 51 -25.96 8.38 4.48
C ASP A 51 -24.45 8.71 4.49
N ARG A 52 -23.59 7.68 4.40
CA ARG A 52 -22.13 7.86 4.37
C ARG A 52 -21.66 8.55 3.09
N LEU A 53 -22.13 8.13 1.91
CA LEU A 53 -21.75 8.76 0.64
C LEU A 53 -22.20 10.21 0.54
N SER A 54 -23.39 10.53 1.07
CA SER A 54 -23.89 11.90 1.17
C SER A 54 -22.98 12.74 2.07
N THR A 55 -22.65 12.20 3.26
CA THR A 55 -21.72 12.86 4.21
C THR A 55 -20.37 13.14 3.56
N LEU A 56 -19.73 12.13 2.96
CA LEU A 56 -18.43 12.28 2.30
C LEU A 56 -18.47 13.31 1.16
N THR A 57 -19.54 13.29 0.35
CA THR A 57 -19.71 14.25 -0.76
C THR A 57 -19.86 15.67 -0.23
N SER A 58 -20.68 15.88 0.80
CA SER A 58 -20.84 17.20 1.44
C SER A 58 -19.56 17.74 2.07
N LEU A 59 -18.62 16.86 2.42
CA LEU A 59 -17.31 17.19 2.97
C LEU A 59 -16.21 17.24 1.89
N GLY A 60 -16.58 17.19 0.61
CA GLY A 60 -15.66 17.42 -0.50
C GLY A 60 -14.87 16.18 -0.95
N MET A 61 -15.39 14.96 -0.75
CA MET A 61 -14.86 13.77 -1.43
C MET A 61 -15.22 13.80 -2.92
N GLU A 62 -14.22 13.72 -3.78
CA GLU A 62 -14.40 13.69 -5.24
C GLU A 62 -14.67 12.28 -5.76
N ARG A 63 -13.89 11.28 -5.35
CA ARG A 63 -14.03 9.91 -5.87
C ARG A 63 -13.98 8.86 -4.77
N LEU A 64 -14.76 7.80 -4.97
CA LEU A 64 -14.70 6.58 -4.16
C LEU A 64 -13.98 5.51 -4.95
N LYS A 65 -12.98 4.87 -4.33
CA LYS A 65 -12.35 3.68 -4.89
C LYS A 65 -12.63 2.47 -4.02
N ILE A 66 -13.10 1.40 -4.63
CA ILE A 66 -13.49 0.15 -3.98
C ILE A 66 -12.41 -0.88 -4.29
N SER A 67 -11.74 -1.36 -3.26
CA SER A 67 -10.73 -2.41 -3.35
C SER A 67 -11.40 -3.78 -3.36
N VAL A 68 -11.20 -4.52 -4.44
CA VAL A 68 -11.84 -5.81 -4.70
C VAL A 68 -10.84 -6.70 -5.45
N ASP A 69 -10.32 -7.69 -4.75
CA ASP A 69 -9.42 -8.71 -5.26
C ASP A 69 -9.46 -9.93 -4.31
N PRO A 70 -8.88 -11.08 -4.70
CA PRO A 70 -8.90 -12.26 -3.85
C PRO A 70 -8.35 -12.05 -2.44
N PHE A 71 -7.40 -11.13 -2.24
CA PHE A 71 -6.82 -10.84 -0.92
C PHE A 71 -7.81 -10.11 -0.01
N HIS A 72 -8.62 -9.19 -0.55
CA HIS A 72 -9.70 -8.55 0.21
C HIS A 72 -10.85 -9.52 0.46
N GLN A 73 -11.21 -10.32 -0.54
CA GLN A 73 -12.36 -11.24 -0.48
C GLN A 73 -12.15 -12.42 0.49
N GLU A 74 -10.92 -12.72 0.89
CA GLU A 74 -10.66 -13.64 2.02
C GLU A 74 -11.31 -13.15 3.33
N TYR A 75 -11.42 -11.83 3.53
CA TYR A 75 -11.92 -11.24 4.78
C TYR A 75 -13.27 -10.56 4.63
N VAL A 76 -13.59 -10.04 3.45
CA VAL A 76 -14.80 -9.26 3.17
C VAL A 76 -15.69 -10.00 2.19
N ASP A 77 -16.94 -10.24 2.57
CA ASP A 77 -17.93 -10.85 1.68
C ASP A 77 -18.19 -9.93 0.48
N ILE A 78 -18.42 -10.51 -0.70
CA ILE A 78 -18.64 -9.73 -1.92
C ILE A 78 -19.98 -9.00 -1.92
N GLU A 79 -20.99 -9.52 -1.22
CA GLU A 79 -22.34 -8.94 -1.24
C GLU A 79 -22.35 -7.45 -0.80
N PRO A 80 -21.77 -7.05 0.35
CA PRO A 80 -21.61 -5.65 0.71
C PRO A 80 -20.85 -4.82 -0.33
N VAL A 81 -19.82 -5.38 -0.96
CA VAL A 81 -18.99 -4.68 -1.95
C VAL A 81 -19.77 -4.39 -3.23
N ASN A 82 -20.54 -5.36 -3.72
CA ASN A 82 -21.43 -5.21 -4.87
C ASN A 82 -22.55 -4.20 -4.60
N ARG A 83 -23.13 -4.24 -3.39
CA ARG A 83 -24.12 -3.25 -2.94
C ARG A 83 -23.52 -1.85 -2.92
N LEU A 84 -22.32 -1.69 -2.35
CA LEU A 84 -21.60 -0.40 -2.32
C LEU A 84 -21.34 0.11 -3.72
N ALA A 85 -20.77 -0.70 -4.61
CA ALA A 85 -20.45 -0.28 -5.97
C ALA A 85 -21.69 0.18 -6.73
N SER A 86 -22.78 -0.60 -6.66
CA SER A 86 -24.04 -0.27 -7.34
C SER A 86 -24.64 1.05 -6.86
N LEU A 87 -24.77 1.22 -5.54
CA LEU A 87 -25.35 2.43 -4.95
C LEU A 87 -24.43 3.64 -5.07
N ALA A 88 -23.11 3.44 -5.04
CA ALA A 88 -22.16 4.52 -5.26
C ALA A 88 -22.26 5.06 -6.69
N VAL A 89 -22.38 4.19 -7.70
CA VAL A 89 -22.57 4.62 -9.08
C VAL A 89 -23.89 5.37 -9.25
N GLU A 90 -24.97 4.91 -8.61
CA GLU A 90 -26.26 5.62 -8.60
C GLU A 90 -26.16 7.01 -7.97
N ALA A 91 -25.48 7.12 -6.83
CA ALA A 91 -25.43 8.37 -6.04
C ALA A 91 -24.38 9.37 -6.55
N LEU A 92 -23.25 8.90 -7.06
CA LEU A 92 -22.10 9.74 -7.42
C LEU A 92 -21.89 9.85 -8.94
N GLY A 93 -22.44 8.92 -9.71
CA GLY A 93 -22.13 8.74 -11.14
C GLY A 93 -20.90 7.85 -11.37
N PRO A 94 -20.81 7.20 -12.54
CA PRO A 94 -19.75 6.24 -12.84
C PRO A 94 -18.35 6.86 -12.83
N ASP A 95 -18.21 8.13 -13.24
CA ASP A 95 -16.90 8.81 -13.29
C ASP A 95 -16.27 9.04 -11.91
N ARG A 96 -17.08 8.97 -10.84
CA ARG A 96 -16.65 9.20 -9.45
C ARG A 96 -16.46 7.90 -8.67
N VAL A 97 -16.67 6.74 -9.30
CA VAL A 97 -16.55 5.42 -8.65
C VAL A 97 -15.58 4.55 -9.43
N GLN A 98 -14.59 4.00 -8.75
CA GLN A 98 -13.63 3.07 -9.34
C GLN A 98 -13.60 1.77 -8.54
N ALA A 99 -13.92 0.63 -9.16
CA ALA A 99 -13.58 -0.66 -8.59
C ALA A 99 -12.17 -1.06 -9.05
N ARG A 100 -11.34 -1.55 -8.13
CA ARG A 100 -10.02 -2.09 -8.44
C ARG A 100 -9.93 -3.49 -7.87
N TRP A 101 -10.24 -4.54 -8.64
CA TRP A 101 -10.45 -4.60 -10.11
C TRP A 101 -11.90 -4.95 -10.51
N GLU A 102 -12.40 -4.34 -11.59
CA GLU A 102 -13.79 -4.48 -12.05
C GLU A 102 -14.19 -5.94 -12.36
N GLU A 103 -13.23 -6.73 -12.81
CA GLU A 103 -13.37 -8.14 -13.13
C GLU A 103 -13.69 -8.96 -11.87
N TYR A 104 -13.02 -8.70 -10.75
CA TYR A 104 -13.30 -9.38 -9.48
C TYR A 104 -14.61 -8.93 -8.84
N LEU A 105 -15.09 -7.74 -9.17
CA LEU A 105 -16.42 -7.30 -8.78
C LEU A 105 -17.51 -8.00 -9.59
N SER A 106 -17.28 -8.14 -10.90
CA SER A 106 -18.25 -8.69 -11.86
C SER A 106 -18.36 -10.22 -11.77
N GLU A 107 -17.23 -10.90 -11.57
CA GLU A 107 -17.13 -12.36 -11.48
C GLU A 107 -16.45 -12.78 -10.17
N PRO A 108 -17.12 -12.58 -9.02
CA PRO A 108 -16.49 -12.81 -7.73
C PRO A 108 -16.35 -14.31 -7.44
N ALA A 109 -15.14 -14.70 -7.06
CA ALA A 109 -14.89 -16.01 -6.47
C ALA A 109 -15.19 -15.97 -4.96
N ASP A 110 -15.82 -17.01 -4.43
CA ASP A 110 -16.04 -17.17 -2.98
C ASP A 110 -14.75 -17.70 -2.32
N ILE A 111 -13.73 -16.83 -2.24
CA ILE A 111 -12.38 -17.13 -1.72
C ILE A 111 -12.44 -17.75 -0.32
N ARG A 112 -13.42 -17.35 0.49
CA ARG A 112 -13.62 -17.79 1.88
C ARG A 112 -13.95 -19.27 2.00
N ARG A 113 -14.61 -19.84 1.00
CA ARG A 113 -15.01 -21.26 0.99
C ARG A 113 -13.99 -22.19 0.33
N LEU A 114 -12.97 -21.63 -0.32
CA LEU A 114 -11.91 -22.41 -0.95
C LEU A 114 -11.02 -23.11 0.09
N SER A 115 -10.41 -24.23 -0.30
CA SER A 115 -9.29 -24.79 0.47
C SER A 115 -8.08 -23.86 0.41
N GLN A 116 -7.11 -24.04 1.32
CA GLN A 116 -5.88 -23.23 1.32
C GLN A 116 -5.15 -23.28 -0.04
N GLY A 117 -5.01 -24.47 -0.62
CA GLY A 117 -4.32 -24.62 -1.91
C GLY A 117 -5.06 -23.98 -3.09
N GLU A 118 -6.39 -23.89 -3.03
CA GLU A 118 -7.20 -23.16 -4.03
C GLU A 118 -7.08 -21.64 -3.84
N ARG A 119 -7.07 -21.15 -2.59
CA ARG A 119 -6.78 -19.73 -2.30
C ARG A 119 -5.39 -19.33 -2.78
N ASP A 120 -4.38 -20.15 -2.50
CA ASP A 120 -3.01 -19.88 -2.92
C ASP A 120 -2.89 -19.76 -4.45
N ARG A 121 -3.60 -20.62 -5.19
CA ARG A 121 -3.69 -20.51 -6.67
C ARG A 121 -4.38 -19.21 -7.10
N ALA A 122 -5.44 -18.80 -6.41
CA ALA A 122 -6.12 -17.54 -6.71
C ALA A 122 -5.20 -16.33 -6.46
N TYR A 123 -4.39 -16.35 -5.40
CA TYR A 123 -3.40 -15.29 -5.11
C TYR A 123 -2.30 -15.22 -6.17
N VAL A 124 -1.81 -16.37 -6.61
CA VAL A 124 -0.82 -16.44 -7.69
C VAL A 124 -1.41 -15.91 -9.02
N LEU A 125 -2.63 -16.31 -9.36
CA LEU A 125 -3.32 -15.82 -10.55
C LEU A 125 -3.51 -14.30 -10.48
N ALA A 126 -4.01 -13.78 -9.36
CA ALA A 126 -4.23 -12.35 -9.18
C ALA A 126 -2.93 -11.53 -9.31
N TYR A 127 -1.81 -12.05 -8.84
CA TYR A 127 -0.51 -11.41 -9.05
C TYR A 127 -0.10 -11.39 -10.54
N HIS A 128 -0.37 -12.46 -11.29
CA HIS A 128 -0.05 -12.51 -12.71
C HIS A 128 -0.93 -11.58 -13.56
N GLU A 129 -2.19 -11.42 -13.19
CA GLU A 129 -3.12 -10.48 -13.82
C GLU A 129 -2.77 -9.04 -13.46
N TYR A 130 -2.53 -8.78 -12.18
CA TYR A 130 -2.28 -7.45 -11.65
C TYR A 130 -1.07 -7.43 -10.70
N PRO A 131 0.17 -7.35 -11.23
CA PRO A 131 1.37 -7.37 -10.41
C PRO A 131 1.42 -6.23 -9.38
N PHE A 132 1.80 -6.58 -8.14
CA PHE A 132 1.96 -5.63 -7.03
C PHE A 132 3.33 -5.77 -6.36
N ARG A 133 3.68 -4.82 -5.49
CA ARG A 133 4.95 -4.86 -4.76
C ARG A 133 4.84 -5.79 -3.56
N LEU A 134 5.82 -6.66 -3.41
CA LEU A 134 5.96 -7.58 -2.28
C LEU A 134 6.70 -6.85 -1.15
N THR A 135 5.97 -6.03 -0.40
CA THR A 135 6.43 -5.25 0.76
C THR A 135 5.45 -5.40 1.92
N GLY A 136 5.90 -5.21 3.16
CA GLY A 136 5.07 -5.47 4.35
C GLY A 136 4.49 -6.88 4.32
N ARG A 137 3.21 -7.05 4.67
CA ARG A 137 2.53 -8.36 4.66
C ARG A 137 2.56 -9.08 3.30
N ALA A 138 2.64 -8.35 2.18
CA ALA A 138 2.74 -8.98 0.86
C ALA A 138 4.10 -9.67 0.64
N ALA A 139 5.13 -9.33 1.43
CA ALA A 139 6.41 -10.02 1.44
C ALA A 139 6.41 -11.33 2.25
N GLY A 140 5.31 -11.66 2.96
CA GLY A 140 5.13 -12.93 3.65
C GLY A 140 4.56 -14.01 2.72
N HIS A 141 3.42 -14.60 3.12
CA HIS A 141 2.79 -15.73 2.41
C HIS A 141 2.67 -15.53 0.88
N PRO A 142 2.16 -14.41 0.34
CA PRO A 142 2.07 -14.22 -1.12
C PRO A 142 3.42 -14.29 -1.82
N ALA A 143 4.48 -13.76 -1.21
CA ALA A 143 5.81 -13.81 -1.80
C ALA A 143 6.40 -15.22 -1.79
N HIS A 144 6.13 -16.02 -0.77
CA HIS A 144 6.57 -17.43 -0.72
C HIS A 144 5.91 -18.26 -1.82
N LEU A 145 4.64 -18.02 -2.14
CA LEU A 145 3.94 -18.69 -3.25
C LEU A 145 4.55 -18.36 -4.62
N LEU A 146 5.10 -17.16 -4.78
CA LEU A 146 5.65 -16.64 -6.04
C LEU A 146 7.18 -16.83 -6.15
N ALA A 147 7.84 -17.24 -5.07
CA ALA A 147 9.28 -17.33 -4.97
C ALA A 147 9.84 -18.39 -5.92
N SER A 148 10.71 -17.95 -6.84
CA SER A 148 11.18 -18.81 -7.93
C SER A 148 12.60 -18.50 -8.42
N ARG A 149 13.24 -17.45 -7.91
CA ARG A 149 14.53 -16.95 -8.39
C ARG A 149 15.50 -16.70 -7.24
N PRO A 150 16.78 -17.07 -7.36
CA PRO A 150 17.77 -16.78 -6.31
C PRO A 150 18.18 -15.30 -6.34
N ALA A 151 18.84 -14.81 -5.29
CA ALA A 151 19.09 -13.38 -5.09
C ALA A 151 19.92 -12.73 -6.22
N GLU A 152 20.87 -13.47 -6.80
CA GLU A 152 21.78 -13.01 -7.85
C GLU A 152 21.02 -12.59 -9.12
N THR A 153 19.79 -13.09 -9.31
CA THR A 153 18.91 -12.67 -10.42
C THR A 153 18.59 -11.17 -10.36
N PHE A 154 18.76 -10.52 -9.21
CA PHE A 154 18.42 -9.12 -9.00
C PHE A 154 19.64 -8.18 -8.93
N GLU A 155 20.86 -8.67 -9.17
CA GLU A 155 22.12 -7.91 -9.05
C GLU A 155 22.13 -6.64 -9.92
N HIS A 156 21.51 -6.67 -11.10
CA HIS A 156 21.46 -5.53 -12.01
C HIS A 156 20.20 -4.66 -11.87
N MET A 157 19.40 -4.86 -10.81
CA MET A 157 18.16 -4.12 -10.59
C MET A 157 18.28 -3.12 -9.44
N ASN A 158 18.21 -1.82 -9.73
CA ASN A 158 18.19 -0.79 -8.69
C ASN A 158 16.80 -0.12 -8.50
N CYS A 159 16.73 0.88 -7.63
CA CYS A 159 15.52 1.60 -7.29
C CYS A 159 15.51 3.07 -7.75
N LEU A 160 16.57 3.56 -8.40
CA LEU A 160 16.72 4.98 -8.75
C LEU A 160 15.53 5.49 -9.58
N ALA A 161 15.20 4.80 -10.66
CA ALA A 161 14.04 5.15 -11.50
C ALA A 161 12.71 5.04 -10.74
N GLY A 162 12.62 4.14 -9.75
CA GLY A 162 11.44 3.96 -8.92
C GLY A 162 11.23 5.12 -7.93
N PHE A 163 12.30 5.59 -7.28
CA PHE A 163 12.26 6.74 -6.38
C PHE A 163 12.01 8.05 -7.15
N LEU A 164 12.74 8.29 -8.24
CA LEU A 164 12.60 9.51 -9.05
C LEU A 164 11.30 9.55 -9.86
N GLY A 165 10.75 8.39 -10.21
CA GLY A 165 9.51 8.26 -10.96
C GLY A 165 8.24 8.29 -10.10
N ALA A 166 8.37 8.34 -8.76
CA ALA A 166 7.24 8.36 -7.85
C ALA A 166 6.35 9.59 -8.11
N LYS A 167 5.03 9.36 -8.22
CA LYS A 167 4.04 10.40 -8.50
C LYS A 167 3.50 11.09 -7.23
N GLY A 168 3.98 10.67 -6.07
CA GLY A 168 3.55 11.18 -4.78
C GLY A 168 4.25 10.43 -3.65
N VAL A 169 3.92 10.84 -2.43
CA VAL A 169 4.37 10.21 -1.19
C VAL A 169 3.19 9.64 -0.43
N HIS A 170 3.44 8.64 0.41
CA HIS A 170 2.49 8.23 1.44
C HIS A 170 2.95 8.79 2.78
N ILE A 171 1.99 9.18 3.61
CA ILE A 171 2.21 9.63 4.98
C ILE A 171 1.40 8.70 5.88
N ASP A 172 2.06 8.02 6.81
CA ASP A 172 1.38 7.15 7.76
C ASP A 172 0.81 7.95 8.95
N PRO A 173 0.02 7.31 9.84
CA PRO A 173 -0.53 7.98 11.03
C PRO A 173 0.52 8.51 12.02
N TYR A 174 1.77 8.06 11.95
CA TYR A 174 2.88 8.54 12.78
C TYR A 174 3.59 9.74 12.16
N GLY A 175 3.19 10.15 10.94
CA GLY A 175 3.78 11.24 10.18
C GLY A 175 4.98 10.84 9.33
N ASN A 176 5.32 9.56 9.22
CA ASN A 176 6.45 9.10 8.41
C ASN A 176 6.12 9.24 6.92
N VAL A 177 7.08 9.74 6.15
CA VAL A 177 6.96 9.96 4.70
C VAL A 177 7.65 8.84 3.93
N PHE A 178 6.93 8.19 3.03
CA PHE A 178 7.43 7.14 2.14
C PHE A 178 7.37 7.59 0.68
N SER A 179 8.39 7.29 -0.13
CA SER A 179 8.33 7.54 -1.58
C SER A 179 7.54 6.47 -2.31
N GLY A 180 6.51 6.91 -3.04
CA GLY A 180 5.67 6.02 -3.84
C GLY A 180 5.19 4.81 -3.03
N THR A 181 5.32 3.62 -3.59
CA THR A 181 4.87 2.36 -2.97
C THR A 181 5.98 1.62 -2.21
N CYS A 182 7.08 2.30 -1.86
CA CYS A 182 8.19 1.69 -1.09
C CYS A 182 7.97 1.90 0.41
N SER A 183 7.09 1.10 1.01
CA SER A 183 6.88 1.12 2.47
C SER A 183 8.10 0.57 3.23
N GLY A 184 8.24 1.00 4.49
CA GLY A 184 9.34 0.60 5.38
C GLY A 184 10.58 1.49 5.32
N ILE A 185 10.73 2.35 4.30
CA ILE A 185 11.83 3.32 4.24
C ILE A 185 11.29 4.73 4.46
N ILE A 186 11.58 5.26 5.65
CA ILE A 186 11.21 6.60 6.10
C ILE A 186 12.17 7.61 5.49
N LEU A 187 11.65 8.53 4.68
CA LEU A 187 12.40 9.65 4.13
C LEU A 187 12.45 10.87 5.06
N GLY A 188 11.54 10.92 6.03
CA GLY A 188 11.43 11.96 7.03
C GLY A 188 10.09 11.85 7.76
N ASN A 189 9.86 12.70 8.75
CA ASN A 189 8.62 12.74 9.51
C ASN A 189 8.02 14.15 9.54
N VAL A 190 6.77 14.31 9.11
CA VAL A 190 6.12 15.62 8.97
C VAL A 190 5.84 16.32 10.31
N ASN A 191 5.86 15.58 11.43
CA ASN A 191 5.75 16.16 12.77
C ASN A 191 7.06 16.80 13.24
N GLN A 192 8.18 16.53 12.54
CA GLN A 192 9.51 17.04 12.87
C GLN A 192 10.00 18.06 11.83
N THR A 193 9.81 17.75 10.55
CA THR A 193 10.30 18.54 9.41
C THR A 193 9.16 18.77 8.43
N PRO A 194 8.91 20.01 7.97
CA PRO A 194 7.90 20.28 6.96
C PRO A 194 8.11 19.44 5.70
N LEU A 195 7.01 18.95 5.10
CA LEU A 195 7.07 18.06 3.92
C LEU A 195 7.87 18.65 2.76
N GLU A 196 7.79 19.96 2.53
CA GLU A 196 8.55 20.66 1.49
C GLU A 196 10.06 20.54 1.70
N GLU A 197 10.53 20.62 2.95
CA GLU A 197 11.94 20.53 3.28
C GLU A 197 12.43 19.08 3.20
N ILE A 198 11.60 18.09 3.60
CA ILE A 198 11.87 16.66 3.36
C ILE A 198 12.06 16.42 1.86
N TRP A 199 11.20 17.00 1.01
CA TRP A 199 11.28 16.85 -0.44
C TRP A 199 12.55 17.49 -1.03
N LYS A 200 12.89 18.72 -0.63
CA LYS A 200 14.10 19.41 -1.13
C LYS A 200 15.40 18.73 -0.71
N ALA A 201 15.41 18.11 0.48
CA ALA A 201 16.58 17.44 1.02
C ALA A 201 16.79 16.02 0.45
N PHE A 202 15.83 15.46 -0.29
CA PHE A 202 15.94 14.10 -0.82
C PHE A 202 17.07 14.00 -1.85
N ASP A 203 18.12 13.22 -1.53
CA ASP A 203 19.20 12.86 -2.45
C ASP A 203 19.24 11.33 -2.64
N PRO A 204 18.92 10.80 -3.84
CA PRO A 204 18.97 9.37 -4.11
C PRO A 204 20.40 8.81 -4.17
N ARG A 205 21.43 9.66 -4.07
CA ARG A 205 22.85 9.26 -4.01
C ARG A 205 23.48 9.53 -2.64
N GLY A 206 22.67 9.93 -1.67
CA GLY A 206 23.13 10.15 -0.30
C GLY A 206 23.48 8.83 0.41
N ASP A 207 23.99 8.95 1.62
CA ASP A 207 24.32 7.80 2.44
C ASP A 207 23.07 7.03 2.90
N GLY A 208 23.25 5.77 3.26
CA GLY A 208 22.20 4.93 3.84
C GLY A 208 21.40 4.09 2.84
N PRO A 209 20.33 3.43 3.29
CA PRO A 209 19.70 2.35 2.53
C PRO A 209 19.06 2.85 1.23
N VAL A 210 18.64 4.12 1.15
CA VAL A 210 18.13 4.72 -0.09
C VAL A 210 19.24 4.83 -1.15
N GLY A 211 20.43 5.29 -0.77
CA GLY A 211 21.58 5.39 -1.67
C GLY A 211 21.99 4.03 -2.20
N VAL A 212 22.14 3.05 -1.29
CA VAL A 212 22.46 1.66 -1.63
C VAL A 212 21.43 1.09 -2.61
N LEU A 213 20.13 1.27 -2.34
CA LEU A 213 19.07 0.80 -3.23
C LEU A 213 19.05 1.52 -4.58
N CYS A 214 19.42 2.79 -4.65
CA CYS A 214 19.48 3.54 -5.90
C CYS A 214 20.69 3.17 -6.75
N GLU A 215 21.84 2.87 -6.13
CA GLU A 215 23.07 2.49 -6.84
C GLU A 215 23.12 1.00 -7.14
N LYS A 216 23.07 0.17 -6.09
CA LYS A 216 23.30 -1.29 -6.14
C LYS A 216 22.01 -2.12 -6.05
N GLY A 217 20.88 -1.49 -5.72
CA GLY A 217 19.63 -2.22 -5.53
C GLY A 217 19.61 -3.10 -4.28
N PRO A 218 18.70 -4.09 -4.20
CA PRO A 218 18.55 -4.91 -3.00
C PRO A 218 19.76 -5.80 -2.73
N CYS A 219 20.56 -6.14 -3.75
CA CYS A 219 21.78 -6.92 -3.56
C CYS A 219 22.87 -6.12 -2.81
N GLY A 220 22.87 -4.78 -2.93
CA GLY A 220 23.75 -3.96 -2.10
C GLY A 220 23.41 -4.02 -0.61
N LEU A 221 22.13 -4.08 -0.25
CA LEU A 221 21.72 -4.29 1.15
C LEU A 221 22.02 -5.72 1.62
N LEU A 222 21.92 -6.68 0.70
CA LEU A 222 22.25 -8.08 0.99
C LEU A 222 23.73 -8.23 1.35
N GLU A 223 24.65 -7.60 0.61
CA GLU A 223 26.09 -7.59 0.93
C GLU A 223 26.32 -7.14 2.39
N GLU A 224 25.72 -6.02 2.79
CA GLU A 224 25.83 -5.48 4.16
C GLU A 224 25.24 -6.41 5.24
N ALA A 225 24.13 -7.08 4.92
CA ALA A 225 23.45 -7.96 5.86
C ALA A 225 24.17 -9.30 6.02
N SER A 226 24.75 -9.85 4.95
CA SER A 226 25.48 -11.12 4.96
C SER A 226 26.69 -11.07 5.90
N ASP A 227 27.40 -9.94 5.96
CA ASP A 227 28.50 -9.71 6.91
C ASP A 227 28.07 -9.80 8.38
N LEU A 228 26.77 -9.65 8.66
CA LEU A 228 26.17 -9.69 9.98
C LEU A 228 25.45 -11.02 10.27
N GLY A 229 25.57 -12.00 9.37
CA GLY A 229 24.99 -13.33 9.54
C GLY A 229 23.55 -13.46 9.01
N TYR A 230 23.14 -12.60 8.08
CA TYR A 230 21.88 -12.81 7.36
C TYR A 230 21.91 -14.11 6.55
N GLU A 231 20.83 -14.89 6.66
CA GLU A 231 20.63 -16.10 5.87
C GLU A 231 19.67 -15.82 4.71
N GLU A 232 20.14 -16.09 3.49
CA GLU A 232 19.31 -15.97 2.30
C GLU A 232 18.19 -17.01 2.26
N LEU A 233 17.01 -16.61 1.79
CA LEU A 233 15.97 -17.56 1.41
C LEU A 233 16.40 -18.35 0.15
N PRO A 234 15.95 -19.61 -0.02
CA PRO A 234 16.26 -20.41 -1.20
C PRO A 234 15.83 -19.76 -2.53
N ALA A 235 14.78 -18.93 -2.48
CA ALA A 235 14.28 -18.19 -3.62
C ALA A 235 13.47 -16.96 -3.18
N TYR A 236 13.37 -15.98 -4.07
CA TYR A 236 12.56 -14.79 -3.92
C TYR A 236 11.63 -14.60 -5.12
N ALA A 237 10.47 -13.98 -4.88
CA ALA A 237 9.49 -13.67 -5.92
C ALA A 237 9.86 -12.42 -6.76
N GLY A 238 10.76 -11.58 -6.25
CA GLY A 238 11.24 -10.40 -6.95
C GLY A 238 12.14 -9.52 -6.08
N LYS A 239 12.69 -8.47 -6.69
CA LYS A 239 13.63 -7.54 -6.03
C LYS A 239 13.06 -6.90 -4.76
N CYS A 240 11.75 -6.63 -4.70
CA CYS A 240 11.11 -6.03 -3.53
C CYS A 240 10.91 -7.04 -2.38
N HIS A 241 10.72 -8.33 -2.70
CA HIS A 241 10.68 -9.39 -1.70
C HIS A 241 12.04 -9.56 -1.04
N LEU A 242 13.12 -9.68 -1.83
CA LEU A 242 14.50 -9.68 -1.33
C LEU A 242 14.78 -8.44 -0.47
N CYS A 243 14.49 -7.24 -1.00
CA CYS A 243 14.66 -5.97 -0.27
C CYS A 243 13.93 -5.96 1.07
N THR A 244 12.70 -6.45 1.13
CA THR A 244 11.92 -6.45 2.38
C THR A 244 12.48 -7.44 3.39
N HIS A 245 12.86 -8.65 2.96
CA HIS A 245 13.45 -9.65 3.85
C HIS A 245 14.81 -9.21 4.42
N VAL A 246 15.67 -8.62 3.58
CA VAL A 246 16.96 -8.06 4.04
C VAL A 246 16.72 -6.89 5.03
N ARG A 247 15.81 -5.97 4.70
CA ARG A 247 15.49 -4.85 5.59
C ARG A 247 14.86 -5.29 6.92
N GLN A 248 14.08 -6.37 6.93
CA GLN A 248 13.56 -6.98 8.17
C GLN A 248 14.71 -7.35 9.10
N PHE A 249 15.67 -8.12 8.60
CA PHE A 249 16.86 -8.50 9.36
C PHE A 249 17.65 -7.28 9.84
N GLN A 250 17.86 -6.29 8.97
CA GLN A 250 18.58 -5.08 9.33
C GLN A 250 17.87 -4.30 10.44
N PHE A 251 16.53 -4.18 10.36
CA PHE A 251 15.71 -3.53 11.37
C PHE A 251 15.78 -4.27 12.72
N GLU A 252 15.64 -5.59 12.73
CA GLU A 252 15.73 -6.43 13.93
C GLU A 252 17.10 -6.37 14.61
N ASN A 253 18.16 -6.17 13.83
CA ASN A 253 19.52 -6.00 14.33
C ASN A 253 19.88 -4.53 14.65
N GLY A 254 18.90 -3.61 14.63
CA GLY A 254 19.10 -2.22 15.02
C GLY A 254 19.92 -1.39 14.03
N LEU A 255 20.00 -1.79 12.77
CA LEU A 255 20.57 -0.97 11.71
C LEU A 255 19.54 0.03 11.22
N TRP A 256 20.03 1.21 10.80
CA TRP A 256 19.21 2.22 10.13
C TRP A 256 17.94 2.62 10.90
N GLN A 257 17.95 2.64 12.24
CA GLN A 257 16.75 2.79 13.08
C GLN A 257 15.91 4.05 12.84
N SER A 258 16.48 5.11 12.26
CA SER A 258 15.75 6.32 11.88
C SER A 258 15.14 6.27 10.46
N VAL A 259 15.53 5.27 9.67
CA VAL A 259 15.17 5.13 8.24
C VAL A 259 14.34 3.88 8.01
N LEU A 260 14.62 2.76 8.68
CA LEU A 260 13.80 1.56 8.60
C LEU A 260 12.70 1.61 9.65
N GLY A 261 11.46 1.74 9.19
CA GLY A 261 10.27 1.68 10.03
C GLY A 261 9.00 2.10 9.27
N PRO A 262 7.87 2.26 9.97
CA PRO A 262 7.65 1.82 11.35
C PRO A 262 7.70 0.29 11.48
N ALA A 263 7.71 -0.22 12.70
CA ALA A 263 7.68 -1.66 12.97
C ALA A 263 6.51 -2.36 12.25
N ASP A 264 5.38 -1.69 12.05
CA ASP A 264 4.23 -2.25 11.31
C ASP A 264 4.52 -2.62 9.84
N CYS A 265 5.62 -2.10 9.27
CA CYS A 265 6.10 -2.49 7.93
C CYS A 265 6.98 -3.76 7.93
N TYR A 266 7.31 -4.27 9.12
CA TYR A 266 8.31 -5.30 9.38
C TYR A 266 7.72 -6.35 10.35
N ALA A 267 7.31 -7.52 9.83
CA ALA A 267 6.63 -8.56 10.60
C ALA A 267 6.95 -9.96 10.08
#